data_AF-A0A850A793-F1
#
_entry.id   AF-A0A850A793-F1
#
_cell.length_a   1.000
_cell.length_b   1.000
_cell.length_c   1.000
_cell.angle_alpha   90.00
_cell.angle_beta   90.00
_cell.angle_gamma   90.00
#
_symmetry.space_group_name_H-M   'P 1'
#
loop_
_entity.id
_entity.type
_entity.pdbx_description
1 polymer ?
#
loop_
_entity_poly.entity_id
_entity_poly.type
_entity_poly.pdbx_seq_one_letter_code
_entity_poly.pdbx_strand_id
1 'polypeptide(L)' 'MAQLVETMLNLHKRLQSAALPQEKTQLQRQIAAADRQIDQLVYELYDLTPEEIHIVEEAVK' A
#
# COMPACT_ATOMS: atom_id res chain seq x y z
N MET A 1 -10.40 5.66 -2.31
CA MET A 1 -10.11 4.21 -2.13
C MET A 1 -10.10 3.42 -3.45
N ALA A 2 -11.21 3.33 -4.21
CA ALA A 2 -11.28 2.50 -5.43
C ALA A 2 -10.16 2.79 -6.46
N GLN A 3 -9.84 4.06 -6.70
CA GLN A 3 -8.76 4.46 -7.61
C GLN A 3 -7.36 4.01 -7.14
N LEU A 4 -7.11 3.99 -5.82
CA LEU A 4 -5.84 3.54 -5.26
C LEU A 4 -5.68 2.02 -5.39
N VAL A 5 -6.77 1.27 -5.16
CA VAL A 5 -6.80 -0.18 -5.37
C VAL A 5 -6.55 -0.52 -6.85
N GLU A 6 -7.18 0.21 -7.78
CA GLU A 6 -6.93 0.03 -9.22
C GLU A 6 -5.47 0.36 -9.58
N THR A 7 -4.92 1.44 -9.02
CA THR A 7 -3.51 1.81 -9.18
C THR A 7 -2.58 0.72 -8.65
N MET A 8 -2.86 0.19 -7.46
CA MET A 8 -2.09 -0.90 -6.85
C MET A 8 -2.14 -2.16 -7.73
N LEU A 9 -3.29 -2.51 -8.29
CA LEU A 9 -3.42 -3.65 -9.21
C LEU A 9 -2.59 -3.45 -10.49
N ASN A 10 -2.58 -2.24 -11.05
CA ASN A 10 -1.77 -1.92 -12.22
C ASN A 10 -0.26 -2.01 -11.91
N LEU A 11 0.17 -1.47 -10.77
CA LEU A 11 1.57 -1.53 -10.34
C LEU A 11 2.05 -2.96 -10.14
N HIS A 12 1.23 -3.84 -9.56
CA HIS A 12 1.57 -5.27 -9.41
C HIS A 12 1.71 -5.98 -10.77
N LYS A 13 0.84 -5.69 -11.74
CA LYS A 13 0.96 -6.24 -13.10
C LYS A 13 2.28 -5.79 -13.76
N ARG A 14 2.62 -4.50 -13.62
CA ARG A 14 3.88 -3.95 -14.14
C ARG A 14 5.11 -4.56 -13.46
N LEU A 15 5.04 -4.80 -12.14
CA LEU A 15 6.12 -5.43 -11.37
C LEU A 15 6.40 -6.86 -11.86
N GLN A 16 5.35 -7.61 -12.19
CA GLN A 16 5.48 -8.97 -12.73
C GLN A 16 6.14 -8.98 -14.13
N SER A 17 5.87 -7.97 -14.97
CA SER A 17 6.46 -7.87 -16.31
C SER A 17 7.84 -7.19 -16.35
N ALA A 18 8.23 -6.47 -15.30
CA ALA A 18 9.50 -5.73 -15.28
C ALA A 18 10.70 -6.69 -15.34
N ALA A 19 11.64 -6.44 -16.25
CA ALA A 19 12.85 -7.24 -16.39
C ALA A 19 14.04 -6.64 -15.61
N LEU A 20 14.08 -5.31 -15.46
CA LEU A 20 15.20 -4.62 -14.83
C LEU A 20 15.04 -4.57 -13.31
N PRO A 21 16.10 -4.90 -12.53
CA PRO A 21 16.05 -4.82 -11.06
C PRO A 21 15.69 -3.42 -10.54
N GLN A 22 16.24 -2.36 -11.15
CA GLN A 22 15.97 -0.99 -10.74
C GLN A 22 14.50 -0.59 -10.94
N GLU A 23 13.89 -1.03 -12.04
CA GLU A 23 12.47 -0.82 -12.31
C GLU A 23 11.61 -1.54 -11.28
N LYS A 24 11.95 -2.79 -10.95
CA LYS A 24 11.27 -3.54 -9.87
C LYS A 24 11.33 -2.80 -8.54
N THR A 25 12.49 -2.29 -8.17
CA THR A 25 12.65 -1.51 -6.92
C THR A 25 11.79 -0.25 -6.93
N GLN A 26 11.72 0.47 -8.06
CA GLN A 26 10.86 1.65 -8.17
C GLN A 26 9.37 1.28 -8.06
N LEU A 27 8.93 0.21 -8.72
CA LEU A 27 7.55 -0.28 -8.66
C LEU A 27 7.18 -0.75 -7.25
N GLN A 28 8.07 -1.48 -6.56
CA GLN A 28 7.87 -1.90 -5.17
C GLN A 28 7.70 -0.70 -4.23
N ARG A 29 8.48 0.38 -4.41
CA ARG A 29 8.31 1.61 -3.62
C ARG A 29 6.96 2.28 -3.89
N GLN A 30 6.50 2.30 -5.14
CA GLN A 30 5.19 2.86 -5.49
C GLN A 30 4.06 2.03 -4.88
N ILE A 31 4.18 0.69 -4.89
CA ILE A 31 3.23 -0.22 -4.25
C ILE A 31 3.17 0.06 -2.74
N ALA A 32 4.30 0.13 -2.06
CA ALA A 32 4.35 0.41 -0.62
C ALA A 32 3.77 1.79 -0.26
N ALA A 33 3.92 2.78 -1.14
CA ALA A 33 3.32 4.10 -0.94
C ALA A 33 1.79 4.07 -1.12
N ALA A 34 1.27 3.29 -2.08
CA ALA A 34 -0.16 3.10 -2.28
C ALA A 34 -0.79 2.30 -1.13
N ASP A 35 -0.09 1.29 -0.62
CA ASP A 35 -0.49 0.46 0.52
C ASP A 35 -0.75 1.32 1.76
N ARG A 36 0.23 2.14 2.17
CA ARG A 36 0.09 3.08 3.29
C ARG A 36 -1.05 4.07 3.13
N GLN A 37 -1.31 4.54 1.90
CA GLN A 37 -2.44 5.43 1.63
C GLN A 37 -3.79 4.70 1.79
N ILE A 38 -3.83 3.42 1.44
CA ILE A 38 -5.02 2.59 1.65
C ILE A 38 -5.22 2.36 3.15
N ASP A 39 -4.18 2.01 3.90
CA ASP A 39 -4.26 1.83 5.35
C ASP A 39 -4.81 3.07 6.05
N GLN A 40 -4.29 4.26 5.70
CA GLN A 40 -4.78 5.54 6.23
C GLN A 40 -6.27 5.75 5.95
N LEU A 41 -6.72 5.51 4.72
CA LEU A 41 -8.14 5.63 4.37
C LEU A 41 -9.01 4.60 5.10
N VAL A 42 -8.49 3.40 5.36
CA VAL A 42 -9.19 2.38 6.14
C VAL A 42 -9.30 2.81 7.59
N TYR A 43 -8.23 3.34 8.18
CA TYR A 43 -8.25 3.87 9.55
C TYR A 43 -9.25 5.01 9.69
N GLU A 44 -9.28 5.94 8.73
CA GLU A 44 -10.28 7.01 8.66
C GLU A 44 -11.71 6.47 8.50
N LEU A 45 -11.93 5.44 7.68
CA LEU A 45 -13.26 4.87 7.46
C LEU A 45 -13.86 4.22 8.71
N TYR A 46 -13.00 3.69 9.58
CA TYR A 46 -13.40 3.04 10.82
C TYR A 46 -13.19 3.94 12.06
N ASP A 47 -12.84 5.21 11.87
CA ASP A 47 -12.58 6.20 12.92
C ASP A 47 -11.58 5.71 14.01
N LEU A 48 -10.52 5.00 13.60
CA LEU A 48 -9.54 4.45 14.55
C LEU A 48 -8.78 5.56 15.28
N THR A 49 -8.54 5.37 16.57
CA THR A 49 -7.66 6.23 17.35
C THR A 49 -6.18 5.93 17.09
N PRO A 50 -5.25 6.85 17.41
CA PRO A 50 -3.82 6.59 17.29
C PRO A 50 -3.35 5.33 18.03
N GLU A 51 -3.97 5.03 19.19
CA GLU A 51 -3.69 3.83 19.98
C GLU A 51 -4.13 2.56 19.24
N GLU A 52 -5.31 2.57 18.62
CA GLU A 52 -5.82 1.43 17.84
C GLU A 52 -4.99 1.20 16.58
N ILE A 53 -4.60 2.28 15.89
CA ILE A 53 -3.67 2.21 14.75
C ILE A 53 -2.35 1.56 15.18
N HIS A 54 -1.79 1.98 16.32
CA HIS A 54 -0.54 1.41 16.82
C HIS A 54 -0.66 -0.10 17.07
N ILE A 55 -1.75 -0.55 17.67
CA ILE A 55 -2.02 -1.99 17.89
C ILE A 55 -2.07 -2.74 16.56
N VAL A 56 -2.74 -2.19 15.55
CA VAL A 56 -2.82 -2.81 14.21
C VAL A 56 -1.43 -2.90 13.57
N GLU A 57 -0.64 -1.82 13.62
CA GLU A 57 0.72 -1.81 13.05
C GLU A 57 1.69 -2.76 13.76
N GLU A 58 1.56 -2.92 15.09
CA GLU A 58 2.35 -3.90 15.84
C GLU A 58 1.95 -5.35 15.53
N ALA A 59 0.67 -5.61 15.29
CA ALA A 59 0.18 -6.95 14.95
C ALA A 59 0.60 -7.44 13.56
N VAL A 60 0.89 -6.52 12.63
CA VAL A 60 1.27 -6.82 11.23
C VAL A 60 2.80 -6.91 11.05
N LYS A 61 3.57 -6.57 12.08
CA LYS A 61 5.05 -6.54 12.09
C LYS A 61 5.68 -7.92 12.21
#